data_AF-A0A4R6VID2-F1
#
_entry.id   AF-A0A4R6VID2-F1
#
_cell.length_a   1.000
_cell.length_b   1.000
_cell.length_c   1.000
_cell.angle_alpha   90.00
_cell.angle_beta   90.00
_cell.angle_gamma   90.00
#
_symmetry.space_group_name_H-M   'P 1'
#
loop_
_entity.id
_entity.type
_entity.pdbx_description
1 polymer ?
#
loop_
_entity_poly.entity_id
_entity_poly.type
_entity_poly.pdbx_seq_one_letter_code
_entity_poly.pdbx_strand_id
1 'polypeptide(L)'
;MSDRVTPQPDQPDPHPERPGSAGERVLQGALGTSARAERFYGDQMCDRLVPSMQDFVAKMSMMFVATSDAHGECDNTLRAGPPGFLRVLDDRHVAWPEYRGNGVMASLGNISENPHVGLLMVDFTDELIGLHVNGSARLVDDATLRAEHPDVPEETAPGRRAEMWVEVTVEEAYIHCRKHIPRMVPVDRTVAWGTDDVKRKGGDHFGVAGARRAEAAERAGAPSGDPRTAEHAGAGASSGE
;
A
#
# COMPACT_ATOMS: atom_id res chain seq x y z
N MET A 1 7.85 8.29 -36.49
CA MET A 1 7.39 9.53 -35.85
C MET A 1 6.72 9.13 -34.54
N SER A 2 7.01 9.84 -33.46
CA SER A 2 6.88 9.35 -32.08
C SER A 2 5.42 9.37 -31.57
N ASP A 3 4.66 8.31 -31.84
CA ASP A 3 3.27 8.08 -31.41
C ASP A 3 3.16 7.68 -29.92
N ARG A 4 3.77 8.45 -29.01
CA ARG A 4 3.49 8.29 -27.58
C ARG A 4 2.26 9.11 -27.23
N VAL A 5 1.12 8.44 -27.09
CA VAL A 5 -0.05 8.97 -26.36
C VAL A 5 0.27 8.93 -24.87
N THR A 6 1.24 9.74 -24.44
CA THR A 6 1.53 9.94 -23.02
C THR A 6 0.95 11.29 -22.66
N PRO A 7 -0.06 11.35 -21.76
CA PRO A 7 -0.54 12.61 -21.23
C PRO A 7 0.64 13.41 -20.67
N GLN A 8 0.69 14.72 -20.93
CA GLN A 8 1.69 15.57 -20.30
C GLN A 8 1.32 15.77 -18.83
N PRO A 9 2.22 15.46 -17.88
CA PRO A 9 1.90 15.40 -16.44
C PRO A 9 1.53 16.75 -15.82
N ASP A 10 1.73 17.86 -16.53
CA ASP A 10 1.52 19.23 -16.08
C ASP A 10 0.28 19.90 -16.70
N GLN A 11 -0.49 19.21 -17.56
CA GLN A 11 -1.71 19.78 -18.10
C GLN A 11 -2.84 19.72 -17.05
N PRO A 12 -3.39 20.88 -16.63
CA PRO A 12 -4.51 20.88 -15.70
C PRO A 12 -5.71 20.21 -16.36
N ASP A 13 -6.37 19.39 -15.57
CA ASP A 13 -7.59 18.71 -15.98
C ASP A 13 -8.70 19.72 -16.29
N PRO A 14 -9.24 19.78 -17.51
CA PRO A 14 -10.32 20.70 -17.84
C PRO A 14 -11.67 20.29 -17.23
N HIS A 15 -11.78 19.08 -16.68
CA HIS A 15 -13.01 18.52 -16.13
C HIS A 15 -12.77 17.78 -14.79
N PRO A 16 -12.31 18.48 -13.75
CA PRO A 16 -12.03 17.86 -12.44
C PRO A 16 -13.27 17.28 -11.77
N GLU A 17 -14.47 17.71 -12.17
CA GLU A 17 -15.75 17.18 -11.70
C GLU A 17 -16.12 15.80 -12.28
N ARG A 18 -15.41 15.35 -13.34
CA ARG A 18 -15.72 14.08 -14.01
C ARG A 18 -14.89 12.94 -13.41
N PRO A 19 -15.48 11.74 -13.22
CA PRO A 19 -14.76 10.54 -12.85
C PRO A 19 -13.49 10.28 -13.69
N GLY A 20 -12.50 9.71 -13.03
CA GLY A 20 -11.19 9.42 -13.61
C GLY A 20 -10.27 10.63 -13.74
N SER A 21 -9.01 10.35 -14.06
CA SER A 21 -7.95 11.35 -14.28
C SER A 21 -8.02 11.95 -15.69
N ALA A 22 -7.39 13.12 -15.84
CA ALA A 22 -7.17 13.72 -17.16
C ALA A 22 -6.46 12.75 -18.12
N GLY A 23 -5.47 12.01 -17.63
CA GLY A 23 -4.72 11.03 -18.43
C GLY A 23 -5.59 9.89 -18.95
N GLU A 24 -6.52 9.38 -18.13
CA GLU A 24 -7.49 8.38 -18.56
C GLU A 24 -8.37 8.90 -19.68
N ARG A 25 -8.88 10.14 -19.57
CA ARG A 25 -9.72 10.73 -20.61
C ARG A 25 -8.98 10.98 -21.93
N VAL A 26 -7.72 11.43 -21.86
CA VAL A 26 -6.84 11.56 -23.04
C VAL A 26 -6.70 10.21 -23.75
N LEU A 27 -6.38 9.15 -22.99
CA LEU A 27 -6.25 7.80 -23.54
C LEU A 27 -7.58 7.27 -24.10
N GLN A 28 -8.69 7.52 -23.42
CA GLN A 28 -10.01 7.13 -23.88
C GLN A 28 -10.38 7.79 -25.20
N GLY A 29 -10.07 9.08 -25.37
CA GLY A 29 -10.28 9.80 -26.63
C GLY A 29 -9.40 9.23 -27.75
N ALA A 30 -8.11 9.04 -27.48
CA ALA A 30 -7.15 8.50 -28.45
C ALA A 30 -7.50 7.06 -28.90
N LEU A 31 -8.03 6.24 -27.99
CA LEU A 31 -8.39 4.84 -28.25
C LEU A 31 -9.86 4.65 -28.64
N GLY A 32 -10.65 5.73 -28.75
CA GLY A 32 -12.08 5.67 -29.09
C GLY A 32 -12.92 4.91 -28.05
N THR A 33 -12.55 4.96 -26.76
CA THR A 33 -13.21 4.21 -25.68
C THR A 33 -14.06 5.07 -24.75
N SER A 34 -14.19 6.38 -24.98
CA SER A 34 -14.92 7.32 -24.11
C SER A 34 -16.35 6.86 -23.79
N ALA A 35 -17.13 6.43 -24.79
CA ALA A 35 -18.50 5.95 -24.56
C ALA A 35 -18.58 4.70 -23.67
N ARG A 36 -17.57 3.81 -23.74
CA ARG A 36 -17.49 2.64 -22.86
C ARG A 36 -17.12 3.03 -21.44
N ALA A 37 -16.23 4.00 -21.26
CA ALA A 37 -15.86 4.53 -19.97
C ALA A 37 -17.04 5.26 -19.30
N GLU A 38 -17.73 6.15 -20.02
CA GLU A 38 -18.91 6.86 -19.52
C GLU A 38 -20.01 5.90 -19.05
N ARG A 39 -20.25 4.83 -19.79
CA ARG A 39 -21.17 3.78 -19.36
C ARG A 39 -20.72 3.10 -18.08
N PHE A 40 -19.43 2.78 -17.94
CA PHE A 40 -18.91 2.19 -16.72
C PHE A 40 -19.09 3.13 -15.52
N TYR A 41 -18.73 4.40 -15.66
CA TYR A 41 -18.90 5.39 -14.60
C TYR A 41 -20.37 5.55 -14.18
N GLY A 42 -21.30 5.61 -15.15
CA GLY A 42 -22.73 5.76 -14.85
C GLY A 42 -23.40 4.49 -14.29
N ASP A 43 -22.97 3.31 -14.74
CA ASP A 43 -23.65 2.05 -14.38
C ASP A 43 -23.03 1.36 -13.16
N GLN A 44 -21.72 1.55 -12.90
CA GLN A 44 -20.95 0.69 -11.97
C GLN A 44 -20.15 1.46 -10.91
N MET A 45 -20.02 2.79 -11.02
CA MET A 45 -19.29 3.60 -10.07
C MET A 45 -20.25 4.44 -9.23
N CYS A 46 -19.97 4.53 -7.93
CA CYS A 46 -20.73 5.33 -6.97
C CYS A 46 -19.79 6.21 -6.16
N ASP A 47 -20.28 7.34 -5.67
CA ASP A 47 -19.59 8.24 -4.73
C ASP A 47 -19.80 7.84 -3.26
N ARG A 48 -20.28 6.61 -3.02
CA ARG A 48 -20.64 6.05 -1.71
C ARG A 48 -20.77 4.52 -1.82
N LEU A 49 -20.76 3.85 -0.69
CA LEU A 49 -21.06 2.42 -0.57
C LEU A 49 -22.57 2.20 -0.59
N VAL A 50 -23.07 1.55 -1.65
CA VAL A 50 -24.43 1.03 -1.64
C VAL A 50 -24.55 -0.14 -0.64
N PRO A 51 -25.76 -0.51 -0.16
CA PRO A 51 -25.91 -1.53 0.88
C PRO A 51 -25.17 -2.85 0.61
N SER A 52 -25.22 -3.36 -0.63
CA SER A 52 -24.49 -4.58 -1.00
C SER A 52 -22.97 -4.45 -0.92
N MET A 53 -22.42 -3.25 -1.11
CA MET A 53 -20.99 -2.99 -0.92
C MET A 53 -20.64 -2.96 0.57
N GLN A 54 -21.50 -2.39 1.42
CA GLN A 54 -21.31 -2.40 2.87
C GLN A 54 -21.31 -3.83 3.41
N ASP A 55 -22.25 -4.67 2.96
CA ASP A 55 -22.31 -6.09 3.30
C ASP A 55 -21.06 -6.84 2.83
N PHE A 56 -20.53 -6.50 1.65
CA PHE A 56 -19.30 -7.10 1.13
C PHE A 56 -18.11 -6.72 2.02
N VAL A 57 -17.92 -5.42 2.32
CA VAL A 57 -16.87 -4.92 3.22
C VAL A 57 -16.91 -5.63 4.57
N ALA A 58 -18.10 -5.79 5.16
CA ALA A 58 -18.28 -6.41 6.47
C ALA A 58 -17.86 -7.89 6.53
N LYS A 59 -17.83 -8.59 5.38
CA LYS A 59 -17.38 -10.00 5.30
C LYS A 59 -15.87 -10.12 5.08
N MET A 60 -15.20 -9.07 4.64
CA MET A 60 -13.80 -9.14 4.26
C MET A 60 -12.89 -9.35 5.47
N SER A 61 -11.94 -10.28 5.31
CA SER A 61 -10.85 -10.53 6.26
C SER A 61 -9.50 -10.05 5.76
N MET A 62 -9.45 -9.49 4.55
CA MET A 62 -8.25 -8.94 3.93
C MET A 62 -8.57 -7.77 2.99
N MET A 63 -7.63 -6.84 2.85
CA MET A 63 -7.70 -5.69 1.96
C MET A 63 -6.27 -5.32 1.52
N PHE A 64 -6.12 -4.87 0.27
CA PHE A 64 -4.91 -4.22 -0.21
C PHE A 64 -5.08 -2.70 -0.13
N VAL A 65 -4.08 -2.02 0.41
CA VAL A 65 -4.04 -0.56 0.56
C VAL A 65 -2.93 -0.02 -0.32
N ALA A 66 -3.30 0.84 -1.27
CA ALA A 66 -2.40 1.58 -2.12
C ALA A 66 -2.36 3.04 -1.68
N THR A 67 -1.15 3.55 -1.45
CA THR A 67 -0.87 4.92 -1.02
C THR A 67 0.36 5.43 -1.75
N SER A 68 0.51 6.73 -1.89
CA SER A 68 1.75 7.34 -2.39
C SER A 68 2.15 8.54 -1.54
N ASP A 69 3.43 8.82 -1.42
CA ASP A 69 3.91 10.06 -0.78
C ASP A 69 3.60 11.31 -1.64
N ALA A 70 4.09 12.48 -1.21
CA ALA A 70 3.93 13.72 -1.97
C ALA A 70 4.73 13.77 -3.29
N HIS A 71 5.68 12.85 -3.49
CA HIS A 71 6.47 12.72 -4.71
C HIS A 71 5.89 11.71 -5.70
N GLY A 72 4.85 10.97 -5.29
CA GLY A 72 4.23 9.92 -6.09
C GLY A 72 4.93 8.57 -5.98
N GLU A 73 5.81 8.38 -4.99
CA GLU A 73 6.40 7.08 -4.69
C GLU A 73 5.34 6.19 -4.04
N CYS A 74 5.05 5.05 -4.66
CA CYS A 74 3.92 4.21 -4.30
C CYS A 74 4.29 3.07 -3.36
N ASP A 75 3.40 2.80 -2.41
CA ASP A 75 3.39 1.60 -1.58
C ASP A 75 2.08 0.82 -1.77
N ASN A 76 2.17 -0.50 -1.71
CA ASN A 76 1.01 -1.39 -1.62
C ASN A 76 1.20 -2.39 -0.49
N THR A 77 0.24 -2.45 0.42
CA THR A 77 0.33 -3.34 1.58
C THR A 77 -0.95 -4.14 1.79
N LEU A 78 -0.80 -5.39 2.21
CA LEU A 78 -1.91 -6.22 2.66
C LEU A 78 -2.24 -5.86 4.13
N ARG A 79 -3.50 -5.57 4.39
CA ARG A 79 -4.10 -5.52 5.73
C ARG A 79 -5.02 -6.72 5.89
N ALA A 80 -4.96 -7.36 7.05
CA ALA A 80 -5.74 -8.55 7.34
C ALA A 80 -6.24 -8.54 8.79
N GLY A 81 -7.41 -9.12 9.00
CA GLY A 81 -8.07 -9.20 10.29
C GLY A 81 -9.23 -10.19 10.28
N PRO A 82 -9.96 -10.33 11.39
CA PRO A 82 -11.22 -11.04 11.38
C PRO A 82 -12.21 -10.39 10.39
N PRO A 83 -13.21 -11.11 9.89
CA PRO A 83 -14.28 -10.53 9.08
C PRO A 83 -14.82 -9.24 9.70
N GLY A 84 -14.89 -8.19 8.90
CA GLY A 84 -15.35 -6.87 9.29
C GLY A 84 -14.27 -6.00 9.96
N PHE A 85 -12.99 -6.38 9.92
CA PHE A 85 -11.90 -5.54 10.46
C PHE A 85 -11.85 -4.15 9.80
N LEU A 86 -12.20 -4.05 8.52
CA LEU A 86 -12.56 -2.79 7.86
C LEU A 86 -13.99 -2.46 8.27
N ARG A 87 -14.14 -1.41 9.07
CA ARG A 87 -15.42 -0.94 9.59
C ARG A 87 -16.08 -0.06 8.56
N VAL A 88 -17.33 -0.35 8.24
CA VAL A 88 -18.23 0.62 7.59
C VAL A 88 -18.76 1.52 8.70
N LEU A 89 -18.43 2.80 8.64
CA LEU A 89 -18.91 3.79 9.62
C LEU A 89 -20.25 4.36 9.18
N ASP A 90 -20.40 4.63 7.88
CA ASP A 90 -21.65 4.97 7.20
C ASP A 90 -21.51 4.68 5.69
N ASP A 91 -22.42 5.21 4.85
CA ASP A 91 -22.37 4.99 3.41
C ASP A 91 -21.20 5.72 2.71
N ARG A 92 -20.56 6.68 3.36
CA ARG A 92 -19.46 7.49 2.82
C ARG A 92 -18.14 7.30 3.57
N HIS A 93 -18.12 6.61 4.70
CA HIS A 93 -16.93 6.46 5.50
C HIS A 93 -16.64 5.00 5.87
N VAL A 94 -15.39 4.60 5.71
CA VAL A 94 -14.85 3.34 6.22
C VAL A 94 -13.61 3.61 7.07
N ALA A 95 -13.32 2.75 8.04
CA ALA A 95 -12.10 2.86 8.84
C ALA A 95 -11.50 1.51 9.19
N TRP A 96 -10.18 1.45 9.26
CA TRP A 96 -9.48 0.29 9.82
C TRP A 96 -8.50 0.72 10.92
N PRO A 97 -8.26 -0.15 11.91
CA PRO A 97 -7.26 0.09 12.93
C PRO A 97 -5.87 -0.27 12.41
N GLU A 98 -4.89 0.55 12.73
CA GLU A 98 -3.47 0.26 12.58
C GLU A 98 -2.92 -0.24 13.92
N TYR A 99 -2.24 -1.39 13.87
CA TYR A 99 -1.66 -2.03 15.04
C TYR A 99 -0.14 -1.87 15.04
N ARG A 100 0.47 -2.13 16.21
CA ARG A 100 1.92 -2.15 16.35
C ARG A 100 2.58 -3.04 15.28
N GLY A 101 3.32 -2.39 14.38
CA GLY A 101 4.01 -3.02 13.26
C GLY A 101 5.52 -3.11 13.44
N ASN A 102 6.23 -3.14 12.31
CA ASN A 102 7.70 -3.10 12.23
C ASN A 102 8.29 -1.69 12.39
N GLY A 103 7.45 -0.67 12.60
CA GLY A 103 7.87 0.72 12.76
C GLY A 103 8.15 1.49 11.46
N VAL A 104 8.00 0.88 10.28
CA VAL A 104 8.23 1.57 8.99
C VAL A 104 7.16 2.62 8.71
N MET A 105 5.91 2.36 9.11
CA MET A 105 4.77 3.29 8.97
C MET A 105 4.52 3.79 7.54
N ALA A 106 4.95 3.05 6.50
CA ALA A 106 4.91 3.49 5.10
C ALA A 106 3.57 4.11 4.69
N SER A 107 2.46 3.37 4.86
CA SER A 107 1.13 3.86 4.50
C SER A 107 0.71 5.11 5.28
N LEU A 108 1.03 5.19 6.58
CA LEU A 108 0.64 6.33 7.43
C LEU A 108 1.47 7.58 7.10
N GLY A 109 2.76 7.41 6.83
CA GLY A 109 3.64 8.47 6.35
C GLY A 109 3.12 9.05 5.04
N ASN A 110 2.85 8.18 4.06
CA ASN A 110 2.28 8.57 2.77
C ASN A 110 0.96 9.34 2.96
N ILE A 111 0.01 8.81 3.75
CA ILE A 111 -1.28 9.46 4.03
C ILE A 111 -1.11 10.84 4.67
N SER A 112 -0.11 11.02 5.54
CA SER A 112 0.14 12.30 6.21
C SER A 112 0.63 13.40 5.27
N GLU A 113 1.24 13.01 4.14
CA GLU A 113 1.75 13.93 3.12
C GLU A 113 0.78 14.06 1.93
N ASN A 114 0.04 12.99 1.63
CA ASN A 114 -0.85 12.84 0.49
C ASN A 114 -2.05 11.98 0.92
N PRO A 115 -3.25 12.57 1.10
CA PRO A 115 -4.38 11.86 1.68
C PRO A 115 -5.03 10.86 0.73
N HIS A 116 -4.63 10.76 -0.54
CA HIS A 116 -5.27 9.87 -1.49
C HIS A 116 -4.95 8.40 -1.22
N VAL A 117 -5.98 7.55 -1.17
CA VAL A 117 -5.87 6.11 -0.93
C VAL A 117 -6.73 5.31 -1.90
N GLY A 118 -6.19 4.17 -2.35
CA GLY A 118 -6.92 3.15 -3.08
C GLY A 118 -7.02 1.86 -2.26
N LEU A 119 -8.23 1.36 -2.05
CA LEU A 119 -8.51 0.13 -1.34
C LEU A 119 -9.03 -0.92 -2.32
N LEU A 120 -8.46 -2.12 -2.28
CA LEU A 120 -8.96 -3.27 -3.04
C LEU A 120 -9.27 -4.42 -2.11
N MET A 121 -10.52 -4.86 -2.15
CA MET A 121 -10.99 -6.07 -1.49
C MET A 121 -11.39 -7.08 -2.56
N VAL A 122 -10.97 -8.33 -2.40
CA VAL A 122 -11.32 -9.42 -3.31
C VAL A 122 -11.70 -10.63 -2.49
N ASP A 123 -12.90 -11.14 -2.71
CA ASP A 123 -13.28 -12.46 -2.22
C ASP A 123 -12.72 -13.51 -3.18
N PHE A 124 -11.76 -14.31 -2.70
CA PHE A 124 -11.18 -15.41 -3.45
C PHE A 124 -11.88 -16.75 -3.20
N THR A 125 -12.93 -16.78 -2.38
CA THR A 125 -13.52 -18.02 -1.89
C THR A 125 -14.91 -18.26 -2.49
N ASP A 126 -15.89 -17.41 -2.21
CA ASP A 126 -17.30 -17.73 -2.44
C ASP A 126 -17.86 -17.02 -3.67
N GLU A 127 -18.01 -15.70 -3.57
CA GLU A 127 -18.56 -14.76 -4.55
C GLU A 127 -17.61 -14.56 -5.74
N LEU A 128 -16.28 -14.69 -5.52
CA LEU A 128 -15.24 -14.46 -6.55
C LEU A 128 -15.33 -13.08 -7.19
N ILE A 129 -15.69 -12.06 -6.40
CA ILE A 129 -15.82 -10.68 -6.83
C ILE A 129 -14.93 -9.79 -5.96
N GLY A 130 -14.61 -8.61 -6.45
CA GLY A 130 -13.96 -7.60 -5.61
C GLY A 130 -14.65 -6.25 -5.68
N LEU A 131 -14.17 -5.37 -4.81
CA LEU A 131 -14.65 -4.01 -4.62
C LEU A 131 -13.42 -3.10 -4.54
N HIS A 132 -13.41 -2.08 -5.39
CA HIS A 132 -12.51 -0.94 -5.27
C HIS A 132 -13.21 0.15 -4.46
N VAL A 133 -12.46 0.77 -3.56
CA VAL A 133 -12.87 1.98 -2.83
C VAL A 133 -11.70 2.96 -2.89
N ASN A 134 -11.89 4.08 -3.57
CA ASN A 134 -10.93 5.17 -3.64
C ASN A 134 -11.45 6.35 -2.83
N GLY A 135 -10.55 7.13 -2.25
CA GLY A 135 -10.93 8.33 -1.54
C GLY A 135 -9.80 9.05 -0.85
N SER A 136 -10.18 9.92 0.07
CA SER A 136 -9.27 10.65 0.94
C SER A 136 -9.26 10.04 2.34
N ALA A 137 -8.05 9.85 2.86
CA ALA A 137 -7.79 9.25 4.16
C ALA A 137 -7.31 10.32 5.15
N ARG A 138 -7.70 10.14 6.41
CA ARG A 138 -7.14 10.86 7.56
C ARG A 138 -6.71 9.90 8.65
N LEU A 139 -5.72 10.33 9.41
CA LEU A 139 -5.23 9.64 10.59
C LEU A 139 -5.98 10.15 11.83
N VAL A 140 -6.54 9.24 12.61
CA VAL A 140 -7.39 9.56 13.76
C VAL A 140 -6.94 8.74 14.97
N ASP A 141 -6.85 9.35 16.15
CA ASP A 141 -6.62 8.58 17.37
C ASP A 141 -7.90 7.84 17.82
N ASP A 142 -7.74 6.81 18.64
CA ASP A 142 -8.86 5.96 19.07
C ASP A 142 -9.93 6.74 19.85
N ALA A 143 -9.55 7.75 20.64
CA ALA A 143 -10.49 8.55 21.42
C ALA A 143 -11.36 9.42 20.52
N THR A 144 -10.76 10.06 19.53
CA THR A 144 -11.44 10.92 18.54
C THR A 144 -12.37 10.09 17.68
N LEU A 145 -11.89 8.96 17.13
CA LEU A 145 -12.74 8.10 16.30
C LEU A 145 -13.98 7.63 17.07
N ARG A 146 -13.82 7.21 18.33
CA ARG A 146 -14.96 6.73 19.15
C ARG A 146 -15.91 7.85 19.55
N ALA A 147 -15.43 9.08 19.69
CA ALA A 147 -16.29 10.23 19.94
C ALA A 147 -17.20 10.53 18.73
N GLU A 148 -16.67 10.35 17.51
CA GLU A 148 -17.39 10.56 16.25
C GLU A 148 -18.26 9.35 15.87
N HIS A 149 -17.78 8.13 16.17
CA HIS A 149 -18.41 6.86 15.82
C HIS A 149 -18.50 5.93 17.05
N PRO A 150 -19.46 6.17 17.96
CA PRO A 150 -19.57 5.45 19.23
C PRO A 150 -19.91 3.95 19.07
N ASP A 151 -20.45 3.57 17.92
CA ASP A 151 -20.84 2.17 17.62
C ASP A 151 -19.65 1.30 17.20
N VAL A 152 -18.45 1.87 17.02
CA VAL A 152 -17.25 1.11 16.69
C VAL A 152 -16.89 0.15 17.84
N PRO A 153 -16.90 -1.18 17.62
CA PRO A 153 -16.63 -2.14 18.70
C PRO A 153 -15.23 -1.97 19.29
N GLU A 154 -15.10 -2.24 20.59
CA GLU A 154 -13.78 -2.37 21.22
C GLU A 154 -13.12 -3.67 20.79
N GLU A 155 -11.87 -3.59 20.34
CA GLU A 155 -11.04 -4.76 20.06
C GLU A 155 -10.37 -5.21 21.35
N THR A 156 -10.76 -6.39 21.83
CA THR A 156 -10.32 -6.93 23.13
C THR A 156 -9.27 -8.03 22.98
N ALA A 157 -8.97 -8.47 21.76
CA ALA A 157 -7.97 -9.49 21.53
C ALA A 157 -6.55 -9.00 21.89
N PRO A 158 -5.75 -9.81 22.62
CA PRO A 158 -4.38 -9.44 22.96
C PRO A 158 -3.54 -9.06 21.73
N GLY A 159 -2.81 -7.94 21.83
CA GLY A 159 -1.95 -7.45 20.74
C GLY A 159 -2.69 -6.76 19.58
N ARG A 160 -4.00 -6.57 19.69
CA ARG A 160 -4.84 -5.85 18.70
C ARG A 160 -5.38 -4.53 19.22
N ARG A 161 -4.62 -3.83 20.07
CA ARG A 161 -4.93 -2.45 20.44
C ARG A 161 -4.52 -1.54 19.28
N ALA A 162 -5.46 -0.79 18.73
CA ALA A 162 -5.17 0.21 17.71
C ALA A 162 -4.17 1.25 18.27
N GLU A 163 -3.08 1.48 17.56
CA GLU A 163 -2.20 2.63 17.81
C GLU A 163 -2.77 3.89 17.16
N MET A 164 -3.49 3.71 16.05
CA MET A 164 -4.15 4.75 15.28
C MET A 164 -5.27 4.13 14.42
N TRP A 165 -6.18 4.96 13.94
CA TRP A 165 -7.17 4.61 12.95
C TRP A 165 -6.90 5.35 11.65
N VAL A 166 -7.15 4.68 10.54
CA VAL A 166 -7.23 5.33 9.23
C VAL A 166 -8.69 5.36 8.84
N GLU A 167 -9.23 6.55 8.69
CA GLU A 167 -10.59 6.78 8.22
C GLU A 167 -10.55 7.30 6.79
N VAL A 168 -11.39 6.73 5.93
CA VAL A 168 -11.45 7.04 4.51
C VAL A 168 -12.84 7.56 4.17
N THR A 169 -12.87 8.76 3.61
CA THR A 169 -14.04 9.31 2.92
C THR A 169 -14.06 8.74 1.51
N VAL A 170 -15.12 8.02 1.18
CA VAL A 170 -15.33 7.38 -0.12
C VAL A 170 -15.62 8.43 -1.19
N GLU A 171 -14.81 8.44 -2.23
CA GLU A 171 -14.99 9.28 -3.42
C GLU A 171 -15.44 8.44 -4.61
N GLU A 172 -14.93 7.20 -4.72
CA GLU A 172 -15.34 6.25 -5.74
C GLU A 172 -15.44 4.84 -5.15
N ALA A 173 -16.52 4.13 -5.46
CA ALA A 173 -16.69 2.73 -5.14
C ALA A 173 -17.24 1.99 -6.37
N TYR A 174 -16.55 0.92 -6.78
CA TYR A 174 -16.92 0.17 -7.99
C TYR A 174 -16.41 -1.26 -7.98
N ILE A 175 -17.02 -2.07 -8.85
CA ILE A 175 -16.77 -3.51 -8.92
C ILE A 175 -15.40 -3.87 -9.51
N HIS A 176 -14.73 -4.85 -8.90
CA HIS A 176 -13.67 -5.64 -9.52
C HIS A 176 -14.28 -6.95 -10.07
N CYS A 177 -14.32 -7.09 -11.39
CA CYS A 177 -15.06 -8.20 -12.01
C CYS A 177 -14.41 -9.58 -11.78
N ARG A 178 -15.26 -10.61 -11.73
CA ARG A 178 -14.87 -12.00 -11.41
C ARG A 178 -14.00 -12.72 -12.44
N LYS A 179 -13.84 -12.14 -13.64
CA LYS A 179 -13.36 -12.84 -14.85
C LYS A 179 -12.03 -13.58 -14.65
N HIS A 180 -11.16 -13.05 -13.80
CA HIS A 180 -9.82 -13.58 -13.55
C HIS A 180 -9.51 -13.80 -12.07
N ILE A 181 -10.52 -13.78 -11.19
CA ILE A 181 -10.32 -14.06 -9.77
C ILE A 181 -10.20 -15.58 -9.58
N PRO A 182 -9.06 -16.11 -9.11
CA PRO A 182 -8.91 -17.53 -8.84
C PRO A 182 -9.71 -17.92 -7.60
N ARG A 183 -10.25 -19.15 -7.60
CA ARG A 183 -10.82 -19.72 -6.39
C ARG A 183 -9.71 -20.25 -5.50
N MET A 184 -9.65 -19.77 -4.27
CA MET A 184 -8.78 -20.23 -3.20
C MET A 184 -9.58 -21.03 -2.18
N VAL A 185 -8.93 -21.98 -1.53
CA VAL A 185 -9.50 -22.76 -0.43
C VAL A 185 -8.78 -22.33 0.85
N PRO A 186 -9.51 -21.80 1.85
CA PRO A 186 -8.91 -21.48 3.14
C PRO A 186 -8.29 -22.74 3.75
N VAL A 187 -7.08 -22.59 4.30
CA VAL A 187 -6.41 -23.64 5.04
C VAL A 187 -6.39 -23.22 6.50
N ASP A 188 -6.84 -24.10 7.40
CA ASP A 188 -6.85 -23.84 8.83
C ASP A 188 -5.44 -23.54 9.34
N ARG A 189 -5.26 -22.36 9.94
CA ARG A 189 -3.99 -21.92 10.52
C ARG A 189 -4.25 -21.10 11.78
N THR A 190 -3.51 -21.40 12.84
CA THR A 190 -3.49 -20.57 14.04
C THR A 190 -2.60 -19.34 13.81
N VAL A 191 -3.21 -18.15 13.74
CA VAL A 191 -2.47 -16.88 13.61
C VAL A 191 -2.22 -16.30 15.00
N ALA A 192 -0.94 -16.20 15.38
CA ALA A 192 -0.54 -15.52 16.61
C ALA A 192 -0.41 -14.01 16.36
N TRP A 193 -1.46 -13.26 16.69
CA TRP A 193 -1.45 -11.79 16.59
C TRP A 193 -0.45 -11.18 17.57
N GLY A 194 0.22 -10.09 17.15
CA GLY A 194 1.13 -9.33 18.02
C GLY A 194 2.43 -10.03 18.43
N THR A 195 2.85 -11.10 17.75
CA THR A 195 4.13 -11.77 18.03
C THR A 195 5.33 -10.95 17.52
N ASP A 196 6.47 -11.01 18.20
CA ASP A 196 7.77 -10.50 17.71
C ASP A 196 8.69 -11.59 17.15
N ASP A 197 8.17 -12.82 17.01
CA ASP A 197 8.92 -13.94 16.45
C ASP A 197 9.19 -13.75 14.95
N VAL A 198 10.44 -13.41 14.63
CA VAL A 198 10.93 -13.17 13.26
C VAL A 198 10.72 -14.39 12.33
N LYS A 199 10.80 -15.63 12.85
CA LYS A 199 10.57 -16.83 12.04
C LYS A 199 9.09 -16.98 11.66
N ARG A 200 8.19 -16.60 12.57
CA ARG A 200 6.74 -16.59 12.30
C ARG A 200 6.32 -15.44 11.38
N LYS A 201 7.10 -14.34 11.34
CA LYS A 201 6.94 -13.21 10.41
C LYS A 201 7.57 -13.44 9.02
N GLY A 202 8.15 -14.61 8.75
CA GLY A 202 8.75 -14.94 7.45
C GLY A 202 10.22 -14.56 7.28
N GLY A 203 10.86 -13.93 8.27
CA GLY A 203 12.31 -13.72 8.33
C GLY A 203 12.96 -13.02 7.12
N ASP A 204 14.26 -13.22 6.94
CA ASP A 204 15.07 -12.74 5.80
C ASP A 204 14.85 -13.62 4.56
N HIS A 205 13.59 -13.83 4.15
CA HIS A 205 13.23 -14.75 3.08
C HIS A 205 13.99 -14.48 1.77
N PHE A 206 14.19 -13.21 1.45
CA PHE A 206 14.92 -12.77 0.25
C PHE A 206 16.44 -12.63 0.47
N GLY A 207 16.97 -12.93 1.66
CA GLY A 207 18.40 -12.91 1.96
C GLY A 207 19.04 -11.52 1.96
N VAL A 208 18.26 -10.45 2.06
CA VAL A 208 18.72 -9.05 2.03
C VAL A 208 19.66 -8.75 3.19
N ALA A 209 19.31 -9.19 4.41
CA ALA A 209 20.16 -8.96 5.57
C ALA A 209 21.46 -9.78 5.46
N GLY A 210 21.39 -10.99 4.89
CA GLY A 210 22.57 -11.79 4.53
C GLY A 210 23.49 -11.09 3.56
N ALA A 211 22.96 -10.63 2.42
CA ALA A 211 23.71 -9.93 1.38
C ALA A 211 24.39 -8.66 1.92
N ARG A 212 23.65 -7.81 2.66
CA ARG A 212 24.20 -6.59 3.25
C ARG A 212 25.33 -6.88 4.25
N ARG A 213 25.23 -7.96 5.03
CA ARG A 213 26.32 -8.37 5.94
C ARG A 213 27.57 -8.81 5.16
N ALA A 214 27.39 -9.54 4.06
CA ALA A 214 28.50 -9.97 3.21
C ALA A 214 29.19 -8.76 2.54
N GLU A 215 28.41 -7.84 1.96
CA GLU A 215 28.93 -6.61 1.35
C GLU A 215 29.67 -5.73 2.37
N ALA A 216 29.15 -5.63 3.60
CA ALA A 216 29.82 -4.88 4.66
C ALA A 216 31.16 -5.52 5.08
N ALA A 217 31.21 -6.86 5.14
CA ALA A 217 32.44 -7.59 5.45
C ALA A 217 33.49 -7.44 4.33
N GLU A 218 33.07 -7.48 3.06
CA GLU A 218 33.95 -7.23 1.92
C GLU A 218 34.52 -5.80 1.92
N ARG A 219 33.68 -4.79 2.22
CA ARG A 219 34.13 -3.39 2.34
C ARG A 219 35.09 -3.18 3.51
N ALA A 220 34.89 -3.88 4.63
CA ALA A 220 35.80 -3.83 5.78
C ALA A 220 37.13 -4.58 5.55
N GLY A 221 37.16 -5.54 4.61
CA GLY A 221 38.35 -6.30 4.22
C GLY A 221 39.19 -5.67 3.09
N ALA A 222 38.71 -4.61 2.43
CA ALA A 222 39.46 -3.92 1.39
C ALA A 222 40.59 -3.06 2.02
N PRO A 223 41.87 -3.25 1.65
CA PRO A 223 42.95 -2.44 2.22
C PRO A 223 42.76 -0.97 1.80
N SER A 224 42.85 -0.05 2.77
CA SER A 224 42.91 1.39 2.52
C SER A 224 44.24 1.72 1.84
N GLY A 225 44.30 1.55 0.51
CA GLY A 225 45.46 1.92 -0.28
C GLY A 225 45.53 3.44 -0.44
N ASP A 226 46.33 4.10 0.39
CA ASP A 226 47.03 5.32 -0.04
C ASP A 226 48.31 4.89 -0.79
N PRO A 227 48.41 5.09 -2.11
CA PRO A 227 49.55 4.60 -2.90
C PRO A 227 50.80 5.50 -2.79
N ARG A 228 51.07 6.12 -1.62
CA ARG A 228 52.20 7.05 -1.47
C ARG A 228 52.94 6.91 -0.14
N THR A 229 53.51 5.74 0.15
CA THR A 229 54.70 5.63 1.03
C THR A 229 55.42 4.30 0.79
N ALA A 230 56.07 4.14 -0.36
CA ALA A 230 57.00 3.02 -0.57
C ALA A 230 58.09 3.35 -1.59
N GLU A 231 58.79 4.47 -1.42
CA GLU A 231 60.14 4.64 -1.99
C GLU A 231 61.02 5.35 -0.96
N HIS A 232 61.69 4.55 -0.14
CA HIS A 232 63.09 4.75 0.26
C HIS A 232 63.49 3.67 1.26
N ALA A 233 64.16 2.63 0.77
CA ALA A 233 65.30 2.02 1.46
C ALA A 233 65.90 0.90 0.61
N GLY A 234 67.15 1.11 0.18
CA GLY A 234 68.16 0.05 0.24
C GLY A 234 68.55 -0.62 -1.08
N ALA A 235 69.57 -0.04 -1.74
CA ALA A 235 70.63 -0.84 -2.34
C ALA A 235 71.97 -0.24 -1.87
N GLY A 236 72.68 -0.99 -1.04
CA GLY A 236 73.95 -0.59 -0.45
C GLY A 236 75.17 -0.98 -1.30
N ALA A 237 76.24 -0.23 -1.05
CA ALA A 237 77.66 -0.61 -0.94
C ALA A 237 78.38 -1.30 -2.12
N SER A 238 79.48 -0.68 -2.58
CA SER A 238 80.84 -1.27 -2.48
C SER A 238 81.97 -0.24 -2.73
N SER A 239 82.84 -0.05 -1.72
CA SER A 239 84.32 0.04 -1.71
C SER A 239 85.14 0.61 -2.88
N GLY A 240 86.14 1.44 -2.53
CA GLY A 240 87.40 1.63 -3.30
C GLY A 240 88.24 2.85 -2.87
N GLU A 241 89.32 2.58 -2.11
CA GLU A 241 90.51 3.40 -1.73
C GLU A 241 90.37 4.70 -0.92
#